data_AF-A0A2V8YAG2-F1
#
_entry.id   AF-A0A2V8YAG2-F1
#
_cell.length_a   1.000
_cell.length_b   1.000
_cell.length_c   1.000
_cell.angle_alpha   90.00
_cell.angle_beta   90.00
_cell.angle_gamma   90.00
#
_symmetry.space_group_name_H-M   'P 1'
#
loop_
_entity.id
_entity.type
_entity.pdbx_description
1 polymer ?
#
loop_
_entity_poly.entity_id
_entity_poly.type
_entity_poly.pdbx_seq_one_letter_code
_entity_poly.pdbx_strand_id
1 'polypeptide(L)'
;MTFLTRRQFCVSASLAAAAFPLPPCLTGDRPEHDIPDLAKPPVTITAFSSPRSAGGPHDYFSEGDYWWPDPKNPSGPYIRRDGMSNPDNFTGHRQALIRLSLQVPALAAAWLLTHDHHYAAHAAKHLRAWFLDPATLMHANLQYAQAIHGITTGRGTGIIDTIHLVEVIRSIPFLEKSGVFSATEMRGWFAAYLDWMTTSNNGQEERDAKNNHGTCWLMQASEFAAFTANSELSKFCRKRFKEVIVSEQIAANGSFPEELRRTKPYGYCLFNLDVMATVCQTLSTPQDNLFSYALPDGRGFAKAMAFMFPFISDKKSWPYAHDVEYFNDWPVRQPSLLFAGIALAKPEYFALWSKLNPDPTVQEIIRNYPIRQPLLWVGKRS
;
A
#
# COMPACT_ATOMS: atom_id res chain seq x y z
N MET A 1 1.13 27.69 36.18
CA MET A 1 1.09 28.01 34.74
C MET A 1 0.07 27.07 34.11
N THR A 2 -1.12 27.60 33.88
CA THR A 2 -2.35 26.85 33.61
C THR A 2 -2.34 26.36 32.17
N PHE A 3 -2.50 25.05 31.99
CA PHE A 3 -2.57 24.39 30.70
C PHE A 3 -3.77 24.94 29.90
N LEU A 4 -3.48 25.53 28.74
CA LEU A 4 -4.49 25.91 27.75
C LEU A 4 -5.10 24.62 27.16
N THR A 5 -6.37 24.39 27.46
CA THR A 5 -7.14 23.26 26.93
C THR A 5 -7.48 23.43 25.46
N ARG A 6 -7.07 22.43 24.65
CA ARG A 6 -7.50 21.86 23.34
C ARG A 6 -8.66 22.44 22.48
N ARG A 7 -9.33 23.55 22.81
CA ARG A 7 -10.56 24.01 22.11
C ARG A 7 -10.41 25.24 21.21
N GLN A 8 -9.20 25.77 21.00
CA GLN A 8 -8.98 26.97 20.19
C GLN A 8 -8.16 26.75 18.90
N PHE A 9 -7.92 25.51 18.47
CA PHE A 9 -7.01 25.22 17.36
C PHE A 9 -7.67 25.15 15.95
N CYS A 10 -8.98 25.45 15.83
CA CYS A 10 -9.72 25.29 14.58
C CYS A 10 -10.17 26.62 13.95
N VAL A 11 -9.30 27.60 13.72
CA VAL A 11 -9.57 28.70 12.78
C VAL A 11 -8.27 29.25 12.17
N SER A 12 -7.61 28.51 11.27
CA SER A 12 -6.64 29.10 10.33
C SER A 12 -6.15 28.10 9.27
N ALA A 13 -7.04 27.57 8.44
CA ALA A 13 -6.65 26.92 7.18
C ALA A 13 -7.78 26.94 6.12
N SER A 14 -8.71 27.88 6.23
CA SER A 14 -9.71 28.12 5.20
C SER A 14 -9.17 29.18 4.27
N LEU A 15 -8.50 28.80 3.18
CA LEU A 15 -8.46 29.57 1.93
C LEU A 15 -7.97 28.70 0.76
N ALA A 16 -8.84 28.63 -0.26
CA ALA A 16 -8.66 28.11 -1.61
C ALA A 16 -8.75 26.59 -1.85
N ALA A 17 -9.97 26.03 -1.80
CA ALA A 17 -10.46 25.08 -2.81
C ALA A 17 -12.00 25.06 -2.79
N ALA A 18 -12.65 25.59 -3.82
CA ALA A 18 -14.02 25.20 -4.15
C ALA A 18 -13.99 23.69 -4.49
N ALA A 19 -14.88 22.79 -4.06
CA ALA A 19 -16.28 22.96 -3.71
C ALA A 19 -16.76 22.06 -2.52
N PHE A 20 -15.87 21.64 -1.61
CA PHE A 20 -16.29 20.96 -0.37
C PHE A 20 -15.35 21.31 0.79
N PRO A 21 -15.85 21.87 1.92
CA PRO A 21 -15.03 22.00 3.12
C PRO A 21 -14.68 20.60 3.63
N LEU A 22 -13.38 20.29 3.75
CA LEU A 22 -12.91 19.05 4.35
C LEU A 22 -13.38 19.01 5.83
N PRO A 23 -14.08 17.95 6.27
CA PRO A 23 -14.62 17.89 7.62
C PRO A 23 -13.53 17.66 8.69
N PRO A 24 -13.85 17.92 9.99
CA PRO A 24 -12.90 17.90 11.10
C PRO A 24 -12.12 16.60 11.31
N CYS A 25 -12.63 15.47 10.78
CA CYS A 25 -11.98 14.16 10.90
C CYS A 25 -10.64 14.08 10.14
N LEU A 26 -10.39 14.98 9.19
CA LEU A 26 -9.09 15.14 8.53
C LEU A 26 -8.21 16.21 9.21
N THR A 27 -8.74 16.94 10.20
CA THR A 27 -8.09 18.10 10.84
C THR A 27 -7.78 17.90 12.33
N GLY A 28 -7.81 16.67 12.86
CA GLY A 28 -7.09 16.38 14.12
C GLY A 28 -7.84 15.73 15.29
N ASP A 29 -9.08 15.29 15.14
CA ASP A 29 -9.73 14.48 16.20
C ASP A 29 -9.34 12.99 16.07
N ARG A 30 -8.10 12.65 16.47
CA ARG A 30 -7.70 11.25 16.74
C ARG A 30 -7.63 11.00 18.26
N PRO A 31 -8.07 9.83 18.76
CA PRO A 31 -7.91 9.45 20.16
C PRO A 31 -6.43 9.43 20.59
N GLU A 32 -6.16 9.60 21.88
CA GLU A 32 -4.79 9.64 22.48
C GLU A 32 -3.91 8.42 22.18
N HIS A 33 -4.49 7.33 21.69
CA HIS A 33 -3.78 6.10 21.31
C HIS A 33 -3.09 6.16 19.93
N ASP A 34 -3.30 7.23 19.14
CA ASP A 34 -2.76 7.37 17.77
C ASP A 34 -1.54 8.30 17.66
N ILE A 35 -0.99 8.77 18.78
CA ILE A 35 0.26 9.55 18.74
C ILE A 35 1.39 8.60 18.38
N PRO A 36 2.14 8.83 17.28
CA PRO A 36 3.26 8.00 16.92
C PRO A 36 4.27 7.92 18.07
N ASP A 37 4.55 6.70 18.53
CA ASP A 37 5.45 6.45 19.65
C ASP A 37 6.90 6.76 19.27
N LEU A 38 7.38 7.92 19.74
CA LEU A 38 8.74 8.43 19.54
C LEU A 38 9.81 7.62 20.29
N ALA A 39 9.42 6.70 21.20
CA ALA A 39 10.35 5.84 21.92
C ALA A 39 10.76 4.59 21.12
N LYS A 40 10.03 4.24 20.05
CA LYS A 40 10.31 3.03 19.26
C LYS A 40 11.52 3.21 18.33
N PRO A 41 12.63 2.49 18.52
CA PRO A 41 13.81 2.64 17.66
C PRO A 41 13.57 2.08 16.24
N PRO A 42 14.36 2.46 15.24
CA PRO A 42 14.38 1.77 13.95
C PRO A 42 14.68 0.28 14.12
N VAL A 43 13.95 -0.56 13.40
CA VAL A 43 14.18 -2.00 13.28
C VAL A 43 14.06 -2.33 11.81
N THR A 44 15.12 -2.85 11.21
CA THR A 44 15.22 -3.20 9.78
C THR A 44 15.32 -4.71 9.59
N ILE A 45 15.47 -5.16 8.35
CA ILE A 45 15.57 -6.58 8.03
C ILE A 45 16.83 -7.25 8.63
N THR A 46 17.92 -6.51 8.84
CA THR A 46 19.18 -7.09 9.36
C THR A 46 19.07 -7.55 10.82
N ALA A 47 18.00 -7.17 11.53
CA ALA A 47 17.69 -7.65 12.87
C ALA A 47 17.12 -9.08 12.88
N PHE A 48 16.83 -9.66 11.71
CA PHE A 48 16.23 -10.96 11.58
C PHE A 48 17.04 -11.82 10.60
N SER A 49 17.00 -13.13 10.79
CA SER A 49 17.63 -14.08 9.89
C SER A 49 16.79 -15.35 9.80
N SER A 50 16.78 -15.99 8.64
CA SER A 50 16.21 -17.31 8.45
C SER A 50 17.27 -18.26 7.90
N PRO A 51 17.45 -19.46 8.49
CA PRO A 51 18.33 -20.48 7.91
C PRO A 51 17.84 -20.99 6.55
N ARG A 52 16.58 -20.67 6.17
CA ARG A 52 15.99 -21.01 4.88
C ARG A 52 16.25 -19.95 3.79
N SER A 53 16.85 -18.82 4.14
CA SER A 53 17.21 -17.78 3.18
C SER A 53 18.45 -18.17 2.39
N ALA A 54 18.43 -17.91 1.08
CA ALA A 54 19.61 -17.99 0.21
C ALA A 54 20.31 -16.63 0.03
N GLY A 55 19.75 -15.55 0.60
CA GLY A 55 20.32 -14.21 0.59
C GLY A 55 21.13 -13.89 1.84
N GLY A 56 21.90 -12.79 1.79
CA GLY A 56 22.66 -12.26 2.92
C GLY A 56 21.81 -11.43 3.89
N PRO A 57 22.42 -10.88 4.96
CA PRO A 57 21.72 -10.12 6.00
C PRO A 57 20.95 -8.89 5.50
N HIS A 58 21.40 -8.30 4.39
CA HIS A 58 20.80 -7.12 3.76
C HIS A 58 19.79 -7.48 2.66
N ASP A 59 19.55 -8.75 2.39
CA ASP A 59 18.60 -9.17 1.35
C ASP A 59 17.24 -9.49 1.96
N TYR A 60 16.17 -8.94 1.37
CA TYR A 60 14.82 -9.25 1.82
C TYR A 60 14.45 -10.70 1.49
N PHE A 61 14.04 -11.46 2.53
CA PHE A 61 13.60 -12.84 2.42
C PHE A 61 12.19 -12.99 2.98
N SER A 62 11.37 -13.74 2.27
CA SER A 62 10.06 -14.20 2.73
C SER A 62 9.72 -15.52 2.07
N GLU A 63 8.71 -16.21 2.60
CA GLU A 63 8.23 -17.48 2.07
C GLU A 63 6.83 -17.30 1.45
N GLY A 64 6.53 -18.10 0.42
CA GLY A 64 5.22 -18.08 -0.20
C GLY A 64 4.14 -18.49 0.82
N ASP A 65 3.18 -17.60 1.10
CA ASP A 65 2.23 -17.77 2.21
C ASP A 65 1.44 -19.07 2.17
N TYR A 66 1.05 -19.48 0.98
CA TYR A 66 0.14 -20.58 0.77
C TYR A 66 0.86 -21.89 0.47
N TRP A 67 2.16 -22.00 0.77
CA TRP A 67 2.96 -23.19 0.51
C TRP A 67 3.22 -23.95 1.82
N TRP A 68 2.88 -25.24 1.82
CA TRP A 68 2.88 -26.10 3.00
C TRP A 68 3.69 -27.37 2.76
N PRO A 69 4.28 -27.97 3.80
CA PRO A 69 4.83 -29.32 3.70
C PRO A 69 3.79 -30.30 3.13
N ASP A 70 4.21 -31.15 2.20
CA ASP A 70 3.35 -32.22 1.70
C ASP A 70 3.29 -33.35 2.74
N PRO A 71 2.10 -33.66 3.32
CA PRO A 71 1.98 -34.77 4.27
C PRO A 71 2.38 -36.13 3.67
N LYS A 72 2.32 -36.27 2.34
CA LYS A 72 2.69 -37.50 1.62
C LYS A 72 4.19 -37.59 1.34
N ASN A 73 4.89 -36.46 1.32
CA ASN A 73 6.34 -36.39 1.16
C ASN A 73 6.92 -35.24 2.01
N PRO A 74 7.06 -35.41 3.34
CA PRO A 74 7.46 -34.33 4.23
C PRO A 74 8.84 -33.72 3.94
N SER A 75 9.72 -34.47 3.27
CA SER A 75 11.04 -34.01 2.80
C SER A 75 11.03 -33.41 1.39
N GLY A 76 9.89 -33.43 0.71
CA GLY A 76 9.74 -32.97 -0.66
C GLY A 76 9.43 -31.47 -0.79
N PRO A 77 9.25 -31.00 -2.03
CA PRO A 77 8.79 -29.64 -2.28
C PRO A 77 7.45 -29.35 -1.60
N TYR A 78 7.27 -28.10 -1.16
CA TYR A 78 5.99 -27.69 -0.59
C TYR A 78 4.87 -27.71 -1.64
N ILE A 79 3.63 -27.83 -1.18
CA ILE A 79 2.41 -27.82 -2.00
C ILE A 79 1.55 -26.59 -1.68
N ARG A 80 0.82 -26.10 -2.69
CA ARG A 80 -0.01 -24.89 -2.55
C ARG A 80 -1.38 -25.19 -1.94
N ARG A 81 -1.81 -24.38 -0.96
CA ARG A 81 -3.16 -24.34 -0.35
C ARG A 81 -3.69 -22.92 -0.38
N ASP A 82 -4.42 -22.58 -1.44
CA ASP A 82 -4.78 -21.19 -1.72
C ASP A 82 -5.62 -20.53 -0.60
N GLY A 83 -5.18 -19.37 -0.12
CA GLY A 83 -5.86 -18.65 0.95
C GLY A 83 -5.68 -19.22 2.36
N MET A 84 -4.82 -20.23 2.54
CA MET A 84 -4.48 -20.75 3.86
C MET A 84 -3.02 -20.43 4.15
N SER A 85 -2.76 -19.42 4.97
CA SER A 85 -1.40 -18.99 5.30
C SER A 85 -0.70 -20.01 6.19
N ASN A 86 0.51 -20.43 5.80
CA ASN A 86 1.35 -21.31 6.60
C ASN A 86 1.90 -20.54 7.83
N PRO A 87 1.52 -20.91 9.06
CA PRO A 87 1.97 -20.23 10.27
C PRO A 87 3.46 -20.42 10.56
N ASP A 88 4.11 -21.44 9.96
CA ASP A 88 5.54 -21.75 10.17
C ASP A 88 6.46 -20.94 9.25
N ASN A 89 5.88 -20.11 8.38
CA ASN A 89 6.65 -19.21 7.52
C ASN A 89 7.47 -18.22 8.33
N PHE A 90 8.65 -17.90 7.84
CA PHE A 90 9.44 -16.79 8.33
C PHE A 90 8.76 -15.46 7.98
N THR A 91 8.39 -14.70 9.00
CA THR A 91 7.69 -13.41 8.85
C THR A 91 8.51 -12.21 9.30
N GLY A 92 9.76 -12.39 9.75
CA GLY A 92 10.56 -11.33 10.40
C GLY A 92 10.72 -10.08 9.52
N HIS A 93 11.15 -10.26 8.26
CA HIS A 93 11.35 -9.12 7.34
C HIS A 93 10.03 -8.43 7.00
N ARG A 94 8.97 -9.22 6.76
CA ARG A 94 7.61 -8.70 6.51
C ARG A 94 7.11 -7.85 7.68
N GLN A 95 7.24 -8.35 8.90
CA GLN A 95 6.81 -7.63 10.11
C GLN A 95 7.60 -6.33 10.30
N ALA A 96 8.91 -6.34 10.06
CA ALA A 96 9.74 -5.14 10.07
C ALA A 96 9.26 -4.10 9.04
N LEU A 97 8.93 -4.55 7.83
CA LEU A 97 8.48 -3.68 6.75
C LEU A 97 7.07 -3.12 7.00
N ILE A 98 6.14 -3.94 7.49
CA ILE A 98 4.81 -3.48 7.93
C ILE A 98 4.97 -2.42 9.01
N ARG A 99 5.84 -2.66 10.01
CA ARG A 99 6.13 -1.70 11.08
C ARG A 99 6.63 -0.37 10.52
N LEU A 100 7.57 -0.38 9.56
CA LEU A 100 8.01 0.83 8.87
C LEU A 100 6.83 1.56 8.20
N SER A 101 5.97 0.81 7.50
CA SER A 101 4.80 1.36 6.79
C SER A 101 3.73 1.95 7.69
N LEU A 102 3.67 1.53 8.95
CA LEU A 102 2.79 2.13 9.95
C LEU A 102 3.44 3.37 10.57
N GLN A 103 4.72 3.28 10.92
CA GLN A 103 5.41 4.34 11.68
C GLN A 103 5.69 5.58 10.84
N VAL A 104 6.35 5.46 9.68
CA VAL A 104 6.82 6.63 8.93
C VAL A 104 5.66 7.50 8.43
N PRO A 105 4.60 6.95 7.80
CA PRO A 105 3.45 7.75 7.42
C PRO A 105 2.75 8.42 8.60
N ALA A 106 2.59 7.73 9.72
CA ALA A 106 1.95 8.30 10.91
C ALA A 106 2.78 9.45 11.50
N LEU A 107 4.11 9.31 11.55
CA LEU A 107 5.03 10.38 11.96
C LEU A 107 4.98 11.58 11.00
N ALA A 108 4.93 11.34 9.69
CA ALA A 108 4.79 12.38 8.69
C ALA A 108 3.46 13.15 8.84
N ALA A 109 2.36 12.42 9.03
CA ALA A 109 1.05 13.02 9.27
C ALA A 109 1.03 13.82 10.58
N ALA A 110 1.63 13.31 11.66
CA ALA A 110 1.74 14.01 12.94
C ALA A 110 2.54 15.31 12.80
N TRP A 111 3.68 15.29 12.09
CA TRP A 111 4.45 16.50 11.79
C TRP A 111 3.63 17.50 10.96
N LEU A 112 2.88 17.05 9.94
CA LEU A 112 2.03 17.95 9.14
C LEU A 112 0.94 18.65 9.95
N LEU A 113 0.38 17.97 10.95
CA LEU A 113 -0.69 18.51 11.79
C LEU A 113 -0.18 19.40 12.92
N THR A 114 0.99 19.07 13.49
CA THR A 114 1.49 19.70 14.72
C THR A 114 2.66 20.67 14.49
N HIS A 115 3.35 20.53 13.35
CA HIS A 115 4.64 21.14 13.06
C HIS A 115 5.74 20.81 14.09
N ASP A 116 5.56 19.78 14.92
CA ASP A 116 6.59 19.34 15.85
C ASP A 116 7.70 18.56 15.11
N HIS A 117 8.89 19.13 15.09
CA HIS A 117 10.06 18.55 14.43
C HIS A 117 10.52 17.22 15.04
N HIS A 118 10.13 16.87 16.27
CA HIS A 118 10.47 15.56 16.84
C HIS A 118 9.90 14.41 16.01
N TYR A 119 8.68 14.54 15.48
CA TYR A 119 8.09 13.52 14.61
C TYR A 119 8.86 13.38 13.29
N ALA A 120 9.21 14.50 12.66
CA ALA A 120 9.96 14.48 11.41
C ALA A 120 11.38 13.91 11.60
N ALA A 121 12.07 14.33 12.66
CA ALA A 121 13.40 13.83 13.00
C ALA A 121 13.37 12.31 13.31
N HIS A 122 12.32 11.84 13.99
CA HIS A 122 12.16 10.42 14.27
C HIS A 122 11.86 9.61 13.01
N ALA A 123 10.99 10.10 12.11
CA ALA A 123 10.77 9.48 10.81
C ALA A 123 12.06 9.39 9.98
N ALA A 124 12.87 10.45 9.98
CA ALA A 124 14.17 10.46 9.31
C ALA A 124 15.12 9.37 9.86
N LYS A 125 15.11 9.09 11.16
CA LYS A 125 15.90 7.98 11.75
C LYS A 125 15.49 6.62 11.17
N HIS A 126 14.18 6.36 11.05
CA HIS A 126 13.68 5.12 10.43
C HIS A 126 14.12 5.02 8.97
N LEU A 127 13.93 6.08 8.19
CA LEU A 127 14.29 6.11 6.78
C LEU A 127 15.80 5.89 6.55
N ARG A 128 16.66 6.54 7.34
CA ARG A 128 18.12 6.37 7.24
C ARG A 128 18.54 4.93 7.55
N ALA A 129 18.00 4.33 8.61
CA ALA A 129 18.31 2.96 8.98
C ALA A 129 17.94 1.96 7.86
N TRP A 130 16.77 2.14 7.24
CA TRP A 130 16.27 1.21 6.22
C TRP A 130 16.97 1.32 4.87
N PHE A 131 17.40 2.51 4.47
CA PHE A 131 17.81 2.74 3.08
C PHE A 131 19.26 3.19 2.91
N LEU A 132 19.90 3.72 3.96
CA LEU A 132 21.17 4.42 3.83
C LEU A 132 22.27 3.89 4.74
N ASP A 133 21.92 3.47 5.96
CA ASP A 133 22.92 3.01 6.94
C ASP A 133 23.52 1.67 6.50
N PRO A 134 24.84 1.59 6.20
CA PRO A 134 25.47 0.37 5.72
C PRO A 134 25.34 -0.81 6.69
N ALA A 135 25.12 -0.57 7.98
CA ALA A 135 24.95 -1.62 8.97
C ALA A 135 23.54 -2.23 8.96
N THR A 136 22.53 -1.51 8.46
CA THR A 136 21.12 -1.91 8.60
C THR A 136 20.27 -1.82 7.34
N LEU A 137 20.80 -1.28 6.24
CA LEU A 137 20.03 -1.05 5.02
C LEU A 137 19.47 -2.35 4.44
N MET A 138 18.33 -2.26 3.77
CA MET A 138 17.84 -3.30 2.88
C MET A 138 18.43 -3.07 1.48
N HIS A 139 18.93 -4.10 0.81
CA HIS A 139 19.30 -3.97 -0.60
C HIS A 139 18.08 -3.66 -1.47
N ALA A 140 18.28 -2.89 -2.52
CA ALA A 140 17.24 -2.40 -3.43
C ALA A 140 16.74 -3.49 -4.41
N ASN A 141 16.39 -4.68 -3.91
CA ASN A 141 15.85 -5.80 -4.69
C ASN A 141 15.04 -6.79 -3.83
N LEU A 142 14.22 -7.63 -4.47
CA LEU A 142 13.53 -8.76 -3.84
C LEU A 142 13.91 -10.08 -4.51
N GLN A 143 15.20 -10.35 -4.63
CA GLN A 143 15.68 -11.57 -5.27
C GLN A 143 15.21 -12.86 -4.55
N TYR A 144 15.04 -12.78 -3.22
CA TYR A 144 14.75 -13.93 -2.35
C TYR A 144 13.35 -13.87 -1.70
N ALA A 145 12.44 -13.08 -2.28
CA ALA A 145 11.09 -12.94 -1.75
C ALA A 145 10.16 -14.07 -2.22
N GLN A 146 9.27 -14.48 -1.31
CA GLN A 146 8.33 -15.59 -1.47
C GLN A 146 8.96 -16.87 -2.02
N ALA A 147 10.11 -17.23 -1.46
CA ALA A 147 10.75 -18.52 -1.67
C ALA A 147 9.78 -19.67 -1.38
N ILE A 148 9.99 -20.80 -2.05
CA ILE A 148 9.21 -22.01 -1.85
C ILE A 148 10.18 -23.16 -1.64
N HIS A 149 10.07 -23.81 -0.48
CA HIS A 149 10.92 -24.93 -0.11
C HIS A 149 10.91 -26.02 -1.20
N GLY A 150 12.10 -26.41 -1.65
CA GLY A 150 12.31 -27.42 -2.68
C GLY A 150 11.94 -26.99 -4.12
N ILE A 151 11.59 -25.72 -4.37
CA ILE A 151 11.19 -25.23 -5.70
C ILE A 151 12.01 -24.02 -6.13
N THR A 152 12.03 -22.95 -5.34
CA THR A 152 12.73 -21.71 -5.71
C THR A 152 13.17 -20.92 -4.48
N THR A 153 14.27 -20.17 -4.62
CA THR A 153 14.78 -19.26 -3.59
C THR A 153 14.13 -17.89 -3.60
N GLY A 154 13.34 -17.57 -4.63
CA GLY A 154 12.54 -16.35 -4.76
C GLY A 154 11.79 -16.32 -6.10
N ARG A 155 10.81 -15.42 -6.26
CA ARG A 155 9.98 -15.34 -7.48
C ARG A 155 9.27 -13.99 -7.62
N GLY A 156 8.72 -13.71 -8.81
CA GLY A 156 8.01 -12.46 -9.10
C GLY A 156 6.92 -12.10 -8.09
N THR A 157 6.09 -13.07 -7.67
CA THR A 157 5.00 -12.83 -6.70
C THR A 157 5.45 -12.26 -5.36
N GLY A 158 6.75 -12.35 -5.04
CA GLY A 158 7.35 -11.74 -3.86
C GLY A 158 7.39 -10.21 -3.90
N ILE A 159 7.27 -9.57 -5.06
CA ILE A 159 7.27 -8.11 -5.20
C ILE A 159 6.08 -7.46 -4.49
N ILE A 160 4.97 -8.18 -4.32
CA ILE A 160 3.84 -7.71 -3.51
C ILE A 160 4.21 -7.43 -2.04
N ASP A 161 5.28 -8.03 -1.50
CA ASP A 161 5.67 -7.84 -0.11
C ASP A 161 6.05 -6.37 0.18
N THR A 162 6.52 -5.62 -0.82
CA THR A 162 6.94 -4.21 -0.69
C THR A 162 5.88 -3.19 -1.04
N ILE A 163 4.60 -3.57 -1.23
CA ILE A 163 3.50 -2.59 -1.29
C ILE A 163 3.49 -1.66 -0.07
N HIS A 164 4.05 -2.12 1.05
CA HIS A 164 4.27 -1.38 2.29
C HIS A 164 5.22 -0.17 2.16
N LEU A 165 6.04 -0.11 1.11
CA LEU A 165 6.89 1.05 0.83
C LEU A 165 6.13 2.20 0.15
N VAL A 166 4.93 1.97 -0.38
CA VAL A 166 4.17 2.96 -1.17
C VAL A 166 3.76 4.17 -0.35
N GLU A 167 3.25 3.99 0.87
CA GLU A 167 2.94 5.14 1.74
C GLU A 167 4.19 5.73 2.42
N VAL A 168 5.24 4.90 2.62
CA VAL A 168 6.53 5.36 3.14
C VAL A 168 7.17 6.37 2.18
N ILE A 169 7.30 6.02 0.91
CA ILE A 169 7.88 6.92 -0.10
C ILE A 169 7.03 8.17 -0.30
N ARG A 170 5.69 8.03 -0.25
CA ARG A 170 4.74 9.15 -0.31
C ARG A 170 4.97 10.16 0.81
N SER A 171 5.43 9.70 1.97
CA SER A 171 5.70 10.53 3.15
C SER A 171 6.96 11.40 3.01
N ILE A 172 7.94 10.97 2.22
CA ILE A 172 9.27 11.58 2.17
C ILE A 172 9.22 13.05 1.72
N PRO A 173 8.53 13.45 0.64
CA PRO A 173 8.47 14.85 0.22
C PRO A 173 7.78 15.77 1.24
N PHE A 174 6.87 15.24 2.05
CA PHE A 174 6.30 15.99 3.16
C PHE A 174 7.37 16.21 4.22
N LEU A 175 7.98 15.12 4.72
CA LEU A 175 9.02 15.20 5.75
C LEU A 175 10.21 16.08 5.34
N GLU A 176 10.61 16.10 4.06
CA GLU A 176 11.71 16.94 3.55
C GLU A 176 11.45 18.44 3.81
N LYS A 177 10.19 18.90 3.77
CA LYS A 177 9.82 20.29 4.06
C LYS A 177 10.04 20.70 5.52
N SER A 178 10.25 19.73 6.42
CA SER A 178 10.64 20.03 7.81
C SER A 178 12.09 20.52 7.92
N GLY A 179 12.91 20.34 6.88
CA GLY A 179 14.34 20.70 6.89
C GLY A 179 15.24 19.79 7.74
N VAL A 180 14.70 18.73 8.36
CA VAL A 180 15.49 17.85 9.26
C VAL A 180 16.39 16.85 8.51
N PHE A 181 16.14 16.61 7.21
CA PHE A 181 16.96 15.78 6.32
C PHE A 181 16.72 16.13 4.85
N SER A 182 17.61 15.69 3.97
CA SER A 182 17.43 15.72 2.51
C SER A 182 17.08 14.33 1.99
N ALA A 183 16.14 14.27 1.04
CA ALA A 183 15.72 13.02 0.41
C ALA A 183 16.67 12.54 -0.70
N THR A 184 17.73 13.30 -1.03
CA THR A 184 18.60 13.04 -2.19
C THR A 184 19.15 11.62 -2.22
N GLU A 185 19.75 11.14 -1.14
CA GLU A 185 20.33 9.79 -1.09
C GLU A 185 19.24 8.70 -1.14
N MET A 186 18.07 8.94 -0.53
CA MET A 186 16.95 7.99 -0.56
C MET A 186 16.35 7.86 -1.95
N ARG A 187 16.35 8.95 -2.76
CA ARG A 187 15.97 8.88 -4.18
C ARG A 187 16.87 7.91 -4.94
N GLY A 188 18.15 7.83 -4.60
CA GLY A 188 19.08 6.85 -5.17
C GLY A 188 18.66 5.40 -4.91
N TRP A 189 18.30 5.06 -3.66
CA TRP A 189 17.83 3.73 -3.31
C TRP A 189 16.54 3.35 -4.06
N PHE A 190 15.54 4.24 -4.08
CA PHE A 190 14.28 3.98 -4.79
C PHE A 190 14.47 3.92 -6.32
N ALA A 191 15.41 4.69 -6.88
CA ALA A 191 15.75 4.60 -8.30
C ALA A 191 16.40 3.24 -8.64
N ALA A 192 17.33 2.76 -7.81
CA ALA A 192 17.94 1.44 -7.97
C ALA A 192 16.89 0.32 -7.83
N TYR A 193 15.98 0.43 -6.88
CA TYR A 193 14.92 -0.56 -6.70
C TYR A 193 13.94 -0.58 -7.88
N LEU A 194 13.57 0.60 -8.38
CA LEU A 194 12.72 0.75 -9.55
C LEU A 194 13.36 0.18 -10.83
N ASP A 195 14.66 0.41 -11.02
CA ASP A 195 15.44 -0.21 -12.10
C ASP A 195 15.40 -1.74 -11.98
N TRP A 196 15.73 -2.30 -10.82
CA TRP A 196 15.67 -3.75 -10.59
C TRP A 196 14.25 -4.30 -10.83
N MET A 197 13.21 -3.62 -10.34
CA MET A 197 11.82 -4.05 -10.47
C MET A 197 11.32 -4.01 -11.92
N THR A 198 11.92 -3.18 -12.78
CA THR A 198 11.54 -3.06 -14.20
C THR A 198 12.36 -3.94 -15.12
N THR A 199 13.57 -4.34 -14.72
CA THR A 199 14.52 -5.06 -15.58
C THR A 199 14.74 -6.52 -15.19
N SER A 200 14.60 -6.88 -13.90
CA SER A 200 14.82 -8.25 -13.42
C SER A 200 13.73 -9.22 -13.86
N ASN A 201 14.06 -10.53 -13.91
CA ASN A 201 13.08 -11.58 -14.22
C ASN A 201 11.90 -11.58 -13.24
N ASN A 202 12.18 -11.51 -11.93
CA ASN A 202 11.14 -11.40 -10.89
C ASN A 202 10.25 -10.16 -11.13
N GLY A 203 10.88 -9.03 -11.45
CA GLY A 203 10.22 -7.78 -11.83
C GLY A 203 9.22 -7.94 -12.97
N GLN A 204 9.66 -8.56 -14.06
CA GLN A 204 8.85 -8.77 -15.25
C GLN A 204 7.74 -9.81 -15.03
N GLU A 205 8.01 -10.88 -14.28
CA GLU A 205 7.00 -11.86 -13.89
C GLU A 205 5.83 -11.22 -13.12
N GLU A 206 6.13 -10.39 -12.13
CA GLU A 206 5.10 -9.70 -11.35
C GLU A 206 4.36 -8.67 -12.20
N ARG A 207 5.11 -7.89 -13.00
CA ARG A 207 4.53 -6.92 -13.93
C ARG A 207 3.44 -7.58 -14.77
N ASP A 208 3.74 -8.74 -15.34
CA ASP A 208 2.91 -9.44 -16.32
C ASP A 208 1.88 -10.41 -15.70
N ALA A 209 1.75 -10.40 -14.37
CA ALA A 209 0.68 -11.11 -13.69
C ALA A 209 -0.70 -10.54 -14.05
N LYS A 210 -1.67 -11.44 -14.25
CA LYS A 210 -3.01 -11.11 -14.80
C LYS A 210 -4.05 -10.70 -13.74
N ASN A 211 -3.66 -10.64 -12.48
CA ASN A 211 -4.52 -10.35 -11.34
C ASN A 211 -3.94 -9.21 -10.51
N ASN A 212 -4.42 -9.05 -9.27
CA ASN A 212 -3.94 -8.05 -8.32
C ASN A 212 -2.40 -7.90 -8.20
N HIS A 213 -1.61 -8.93 -8.46
CA HIS A 213 -0.14 -8.83 -8.48
C HIS A 213 0.38 -7.82 -9.53
N GLY A 214 -0.16 -7.86 -10.75
CA GLY A 214 0.20 -6.91 -11.81
C GLY A 214 -0.21 -5.48 -11.46
N THR A 215 -1.34 -5.32 -10.77
CA THR A 215 -1.78 -4.03 -10.23
C THR A 215 -0.86 -3.54 -9.10
N CYS A 216 -0.39 -4.44 -8.23
CA CYS A 216 0.53 -4.13 -7.14
C CYS A 216 1.90 -3.68 -7.65
N TRP A 217 2.44 -4.35 -8.68
CA TRP A 217 3.63 -3.90 -9.39
C TRP A 217 3.41 -2.48 -9.95
N LEU A 218 2.26 -2.24 -10.59
CA LEU A 218 1.95 -0.94 -11.18
C LEU A 218 1.84 0.17 -10.13
N MET A 219 1.21 -0.09 -8.99
CA MET A 219 1.12 0.86 -7.88
C MET A 219 2.50 1.25 -7.35
N GLN A 220 3.36 0.26 -7.10
CA GLN A 220 4.74 0.49 -6.67
C GLN A 220 5.51 1.30 -7.71
N ALA A 221 5.49 0.88 -8.98
CA ALA A 221 6.18 1.57 -10.07
C ALA A 221 5.73 3.03 -10.22
N SER A 222 4.43 3.29 -10.04
CA SER A 222 3.84 4.61 -10.17
C SER A 222 4.34 5.58 -9.09
N GLU A 223 4.31 5.19 -7.82
CA GLU A 223 4.76 6.06 -6.72
C GLU A 223 6.29 6.20 -6.71
N PHE A 224 7.03 5.14 -7.06
CA PHE A 224 8.49 5.20 -7.15
C PHE A 224 8.94 6.07 -8.32
N ALA A 225 8.28 5.98 -9.48
CA ALA A 225 8.55 6.85 -10.62
C ALA A 225 8.23 8.32 -10.31
N ALA A 226 7.12 8.59 -9.60
CA ALA A 226 6.77 9.93 -9.18
C ALA A 226 7.83 10.54 -8.23
N PHE A 227 8.32 9.76 -7.26
CA PHE A 227 9.34 10.21 -6.31
C PHE A 227 10.72 10.42 -6.95
N THR A 228 11.10 9.58 -7.90
CA THR A 228 12.37 9.66 -8.62
C THR A 228 12.33 10.60 -9.82
N ALA A 229 11.20 11.29 -10.04
CA ALA A 229 10.95 12.17 -11.19
C ALA A 229 11.12 11.48 -12.57
N ASN A 230 10.86 10.17 -12.64
CA ASN A 230 10.92 9.39 -13.87
C ASN A 230 9.63 9.54 -14.68
N SER A 231 9.59 10.58 -15.52
CA SER A 231 8.41 10.93 -16.31
C SER A 231 8.07 9.91 -17.39
N GLU A 232 9.07 9.26 -18.00
CA GLU A 232 8.85 8.21 -19.01
C GLU A 232 8.20 6.97 -18.39
N LEU A 233 8.70 6.51 -17.24
CA LEU A 233 8.07 5.40 -16.54
C LEU A 233 6.67 5.76 -16.01
N SER A 234 6.45 7.00 -15.60
CA SER A 234 5.10 7.48 -15.22
C SER A 234 4.12 7.43 -16.41
N LYS A 235 4.56 7.80 -17.62
CA LYS A 235 3.75 7.66 -18.85
C LYS A 235 3.49 6.19 -19.18
N PHE A 236 4.50 5.33 -19.08
CA PHE A 236 4.33 3.88 -19.24
C PHE A 236 3.29 3.32 -18.26
N CYS A 237 3.35 3.71 -16.99
CA CYS A 237 2.41 3.27 -15.98
C CYS A 237 0.97 3.72 -16.29
N ARG A 238 0.75 4.97 -16.73
CA ARG A 238 -0.58 5.42 -17.19
C ARG A 238 -1.10 4.61 -18.37
N LYS A 239 -0.25 4.33 -19.35
CA LYS A 239 -0.60 3.52 -20.51
C LYS A 239 -0.97 2.09 -20.08
N ARG A 240 -0.15 1.46 -19.24
CA ARG A 240 -0.41 0.11 -18.72
C ARG A 240 -1.70 0.04 -17.91
N PHE A 241 -2.00 1.05 -17.09
CA PHE A 241 -3.28 1.11 -16.37
C PHE A 241 -4.46 0.98 -17.32
N LYS A 242 -4.46 1.75 -18.41
CA LYS A 242 -5.54 1.80 -19.39
C LYS A 242 -5.61 0.53 -20.26
N GLU A 243 -4.46 0.14 -20.82
CA GLU A 243 -4.38 -0.86 -21.88
C GLU A 243 -4.21 -2.29 -21.38
N VAL A 244 -3.84 -2.49 -20.11
CA VAL A 244 -3.64 -3.82 -19.52
C VAL A 244 -4.53 -3.98 -18.28
N ILE A 245 -4.43 -3.09 -17.29
CA ILE A 245 -5.15 -3.31 -16.02
C ILE A 245 -6.67 -3.17 -16.23
N VAL A 246 -7.14 -2.06 -16.82
CA VAL A 246 -8.57 -1.85 -17.07
C VAL A 246 -9.12 -2.85 -18.11
N SER A 247 -8.36 -3.12 -19.18
CA SER A 247 -8.82 -3.96 -20.29
C SER A 247 -8.80 -5.46 -20.00
N GLU A 248 -7.92 -5.95 -19.12
CA GLU A 248 -7.77 -7.38 -18.88
C GLU A 248 -8.31 -7.81 -17.50
N GLN A 249 -8.28 -6.94 -16.49
CA GLN A 249 -8.68 -7.32 -15.12
C GLN A 249 -10.11 -6.92 -14.74
N ILE A 250 -10.70 -5.94 -15.43
CA ILE A 250 -12.08 -5.49 -15.17
C ILE A 250 -13.01 -6.15 -16.18
N ALA A 251 -14.04 -6.83 -15.69
CA ALA A 251 -15.08 -7.41 -16.53
C ALA A 251 -16.11 -6.36 -16.97
N ALA A 252 -16.94 -6.72 -17.96
CA ALA A 252 -17.97 -5.82 -18.49
C ALA A 252 -18.94 -5.29 -17.42
N ASN A 253 -19.19 -6.02 -16.32
CA ASN A 253 -20.03 -5.59 -15.20
C ASN A 253 -19.27 -4.81 -14.10
N GLY A 254 -17.96 -4.58 -14.26
CA GLY A 254 -17.11 -3.94 -13.25
C GLY A 254 -16.45 -4.88 -12.25
N SER A 255 -16.77 -6.17 -12.26
CA SER A 255 -16.14 -7.16 -11.37
C SER A 255 -14.70 -7.48 -11.74
N PHE A 256 -13.99 -8.16 -10.84
CA PHE A 256 -12.61 -8.65 -11.01
C PHE A 256 -12.60 -10.18 -11.13
N PRO A 257 -12.62 -10.79 -12.34
CA PRO A 257 -12.81 -12.24 -12.49
C PRO A 257 -11.73 -13.09 -11.82
N GLU A 258 -10.47 -12.69 -11.90
CA GLU A 258 -9.36 -13.45 -11.29
C GLU A 258 -9.41 -13.41 -9.76
N GLU A 259 -9.91 -12.31 -9.18
CA GLU A 259 -10.06 -12.15 -7.74
C GLU A 259 -11.27 -12.91 -7.23
N LEU A 260 -12.38 -12.91 -7.98
CA LEU A 260 -13.61 -13.63 -7.64
C LEU A 260 -13.45 -15.16 -7.64
N ARG A 261 -12.46 -15.70 -8.36
CA ARG A 261 -12.18 -17.15 -8.40
C ARG A 261 -11.33 -17.63 -7.23
N ARG A 262 -10.89 -16.74 -6.35
CA ARG A 262 -10.02 -17.06 -5.20
C ARG A 262 -10.84 -17.56 -4.03
N THR A 263 -10.15 -18.13 -3.04
CA THR A 263 -10.75 -18.58 -1.77
C THR A 263 -11.07 -17.43 -0.81
N LYS A 264 -10.58 -16.21 -1.09
CA LYS A 264 -10.90 -14.97 -0.36
C LYS A 264 -11.43 -13.87 -1.31
N PRO A 265 -12.49 -14.14 -2.09
CA PRO A 265 -12.85 -13.28 -3.21
C PRO A 265 -13.28 -11.87 -2.77
N TYR A 266 -13.87 -11.69 -1.58
CA TYR A 266 -14.25 -10.38 -1.09
C TYR A 266 -13.01 -9.55 -0.75
N GLY A 267 -12.11 -10.09 0.08
CA GLY A 267 -10.83 -9.46 0.41
C GLY A 267 -9.96 -9.15 -0.82
N TYR A 268 -9.84 -10.08 -1.77
CA TYR A 268 -9.07 -9.85 -3.00
C TYR A 268 -9.67 -8.75 -3.88
N CYS A 269 -10.99 -8.68 -4.01
CA CYS A 269 -11.64 -7.60 -4.75
C CYS A 269 -11.45 -6.23 -4.07
N LEU A 270 -11.59 -6.16 -2.74
CA LEU A 270 -11.33 -4.93 -1.98
C LEU A 270 -9.88 -4.48 -2.13
N PHE A 271 -8.94 -5.41 -1.97
CA PHE A 271 -7.51 -5.15 -2.09
C PHE A 271 -7.16 -4.62 -3.49
N ASN A 272 -7.57 -5.31 -4.56
CA ASN A 272 -7.27 -4.86 -5.92
C ASN A 272 -7.90 -3.49 -6.23
N LEU A 273 -9.12 -3.22 -5.71
CA LEU A 273 -9.79 -1.93 -5.86
C LEU A 273 -8.98 -0.79 -5.21
N ASP A 274 -8.44 -1.00 -4.01
CA ASP A 274 -7.61 -0.01 -3.31
C ASP A 274 -6.27 0.23 -3.99
N VAL A 275 -5.65 -0.83 -4.50
CA VAL A 275 -4.41 -0.73 -5.29
C VAL A 275 -4.66 0.06 -6.58
N MET A 276 -5.75 -0.22 -7.30
CA MET A 276 -6.14 0.56 -8.49
C MET A 276 -6.43 2.02 -8.15
N ALA A 277 -7.16 2.29 -7.05
CA ALA A 277 -7.45 3.65 -6.62
C ALA A 277 -6.17 4.44 -6.31
N THR A 278 -5.17 3.77 -5.72
CA THR A 278 -3.87 4.37 -5.44
C THR A 278 -3.16 4.75 -6.74
N VAL A 279 -3.13 3.86 -7.75
CA VAL A 279 -2.59 4.19 -9.09
C VAL A 279 -3.30 5.41 -9.69
N CYS A 280 -4.64 5.45 -9.63
CA CYS A 280 -5.42 6.59 -10.10
C CYS A 280 -5.03 7.88 -9.38
N GLN A 281 -4.92 7.84 -8.05
CA GLN A 281 -4.55 9.00 -7.22
C GLN A 281 -3.13 9.49 -7.49
N THR A 282 -2.20 8.59 -7.80
CA THR A 282 -0.81 8.90 -8.10
C THR A 282 -0.63 9.54 -9.48
N LEU A 283 -1.27 8.96 -10.50
CA LEU A 283 -0.94 9.24 -11.90
C LEU A 283 -1.89 10.19 -12.61
N SER A 284 -3.08 10.42 -12.07
CA SER A 284 -4.07 11.31 -12.71
C SER A 284 -3.59 12.76 -12.76
N THR A 285 -3.90 13.43 -13.87
CA THR A 285 -3.75 14.87 -14.04
C THR A 285 -5.09 15.47 -14.47
N PRO A 286 -5.25 16.81 -14.47
CA PRO A 286 -6.47 17.43 -15.00
C PRO A 286 -6.77 17.06 -16.46
N GLN A 287 -5.75 16.78 -17.27
CA GLN A 287 -5.88 16.40 -18.67
C GLN A 287 -6.00 14.89 -18.89
N ASP A 288 -5.53 14.08 -17.93
CA ASP A 288 -5.53 12.62 -18.02
C ASP A 288 -5.97 12.02 -16.67
N ASN A 289 -7.27 12.01 -16.44
CA ASN A 289 -7.87 11.52 -15.19
C ASN A 289 -8.21 10.02 -15.31
N LEU A 290 -7.47 9.18 -14.58
CA LEU A 290 -7.65 7.73 -14.59
C LEU A 290 -8.91 7.27 -13.83
N PHE A 291 -9.44 8.08 -12.90
CA PHE A 291 -10.68 7.76 -12.20
C PHE A 291 -11.87 7.72 -13.16
N SER A 292 -11.94 8.69 -14.07
CA SER A 292 -13.01 8.82 -15.07
C SER A 292 -12.70 8.16 -16.41
N TYR A 293 -11.49 7.62 -16.59
CA TYR A 293 -11.13 6.88 -17.79
C TYR A 293 -12.01 5.63 -17.95
N ALA A 294 -12.48 5.41 -19.17
CA ALA A 294 -13.20 4.21 -19.56
C ALA A 294 -12.83 3.77 -20.97
N LEU A 295 -12.86 2.46 -21.19
CA LEU A 295 -12.88 1.85 -22.52
C LEU A 295 -14.20 2.15 -23.25
N PRO A 296 -14.27 1.98 -24.58
CA PRO A 296 -15.51 2.18 -25.34
C PRO A 296 -16.70 1.34 -24.86
N ASP A 297 -16.46 0.18 -24.23
CA ASP A 297 -17.47 -0.70 -23.62
C ASP A 297 -17.86 -0.30 -22.17
N GLY A 298 -17.33 0.82 -21.69
CA GLY A 298 -17.58 1.39 -20.38
C GLY A 298 -16.76 0.81 -19.24
N ARG A 299 -15.89 -0.19 -19.47
CA ARG A 299 -14.98 -0.69 -18.43
C ARG A 299 -13.99 0.38 -18.00
N GLY A 300 -13.78 0.51 -16.69
CA GLY A 300 -12.94 1.54 -16.09
C GLY A 300 -13.02 1.49 -14.58
N PHE A 301 -12.18 2.27 -13.90
CA PHE A 301 -12.13 2.27 -12.43
C PHE A 301 -13.47 2.69 -11.80
N ALA A 302 -14.14 3.71 -12.33
CA ALA A 302 -15.46 4.12 -11.86
C ALA A 302 -16.50 2.99 -11.90
N LYS A 303 -16.44 2.10 -12.90
CA LYS A 303 -17.32 0.94 -13.01
C LYS A 303 -16.99 -0.14 -11.99
N ALA A 304 -15.70 -0.36 -11.71
CA ALA A 304 -15.28 -1.27 -10.64
C ALA A 304 -15.70 -0.76 -9.25
N MET A 305 -15.57 0.54 -8.99
CA MET A 305 -16.11 1.18 -7.79
C MET A 305 -17.61 0.99 -7.67
N ALA A 306 -18.37 1.23 -8.74
CA ALA A 306 -19.82 1.06 -8.75
C ALA A 306 -20.24 -0.41 -8.51
N PHE A 307 -19.46 -1.37 -9.01
CA PHE A 307 -19.67 -2.79 -8.74
C PHE A 307 -19.45 -3.13 -7.25
N MET A 308 -18.35 -2.67 -6.66
CA MET A 308 -18.01 -3.03 -5.26
C MET A 308 -18.80 -2.25 -4.22
N PHE A 309 -19.17 -0.99 -4.48
CA PHE A 309 -19.77 -0.10 -3.48
C PHE A 309 -20.99 -0.69 -2.72
N PRO A 310 -21.97 -1.34 -3.38
CA PRO A 310 -23.10 -1.96 -2.67
C PRO A 310 -22.65 -3.03 -1.66
N PHE A 311 -21.61 -3.81 -1.98
CA PHE A 311 -21.09 -4.88 -1.13
C PHE A 311 -20.19 -4.37 -0.01
N ILE A 312 -19.65 -3.15 -0.12
CA ILE A 312 -18.96 -2.47 0.98
C ILE A 312 -20.01 -1.86 1.93
N SER A 313 -21.07 -1.28 1.36
CA SER A 313 -22.17 -0.64 2.10
C SER A 313 -22.99 -1.67 2.89
N ASP A 314 -23.29 -2.81 2.27
CA ASP A 314 -23.95 -3.94 2.90
C ASP A 314 -23.26 -5.25 2.53
N LYS A 315 -22.34 -5.71 3.38
CA LYS A 315 -21.61 -6.96 3.18
C LYS A 315 -22.52 -8.19 3.08
N LYS A 316 -23.74 -8.15 3.64
CA LYS A 316 -24.70 -9.27 3.54
C LYS A 316 -25.23 -9.47 2.13
N SER A 317 -25.12 -8.45 1.27
CA SER A 317 -25.53 -8.52 -0.13
C SER A 317 -24.48 -9.16 -1.05
N TRP A 318 -23.32 -9.58 -0.52
CA TRP A 318 -22.26 -10.24 -1.28
C TRP A 318 -22.74 -11.58 -1.85
N PRO A 319 -22.82 -11.74 -3.19
CA PRO A 319 -23.44 -12.93 -3.81
C PRO A 319 -22.46 -14.06 -4.10
N TYR A 320 -21.17 -13.90 -3.77
CA TYR A 320 -20.12 -14.88 -4.03
C TYR A 320 -19.73 -15.63 -2.75
N ALA A 321 -18.82 -16.59 -2.87
CA ALA A 321 -18.28 -17.31 -1.73
C ALA A 321 -17.73 -16.33 -0.68
N HIS A 322 -17.90 -16.68 0.60
CA HIS A 322 -17.26 -15.96 1.69
C HIS A 322 -15.77 -16.31 1.74
N ASP A 323 -14.96 -15.36 2.24
CA ASP A 323 -13.54 -15.59 2.42
C ASP A 323 -13.32 -16.70 3.45
N VAL A 324 -12.47 -17.68 3.12
CA VAL A 324 -12.14 -18.80 4.02
C VAL A 324 -11.44 -18.35 5.31
N GLU A 325 -10.82 -17.18 5.29
CA GLU A 325 -10.24 -16.51 6.46
C GLU A 325 -10.56 -15.01 6.41
N TYR A 326 -10.74 -14.39 7.56
CA TYR A 326 -10.88 -12.94 7.76
C TYR A 326 -12.07 -12.25 7.08
N PHE A 327 -13.08 -13.00 6.58
CA PHE A 327 -14.28 -12.42 5.98
C PHE A 327 -14.98 -11.40 6.89
N ASN A 328 -14.95 -11.64 8.21
CA ASN A 328 -15.60 -10.78 9.20
C ASN A 328 -14.84 -9.49 9.48
N ASP A 329 -13.53 -9.46 9.20
CA ASP A 329 -12.68 -8.31 9.48
C ASP A 329 -12.69 -7.24 8.37
N TRP A 330 -13.24 -7.58 7.20
CA TRP A 330 -13.54 -6.64 6.11
C TRP A 330 -14.97 -6.09 6.18
N PRO A 331 -15.27 -4.92 5.58
CA PRO A 331 -14.31 -3.96 5.02
C PRO A 331 -13.71 -3.06 6.11
N VAL A 332 -12.56 -2.47 5.81
CA VAL A 332 -11.96 -1.38 6.60
C VAL A 332 -12.17 -0.06 5.87
N ARG A 333 -11.56 1.03 6.36
CA ARG A 333 -11.62 2.37 5.77
C ARG A 333 -10.87 2.45 4.42
N GLN A 334 -11.43 1.79 3.41
CA GLN A 334 -10.81 1.59 2.09
C GLN A 334 -10.43 2.92 1.42
N PRO A 335 -9.16 3.16 1.03
CA PRO A 335 -8.73 4.38 0.35
C PRO A 335 -9.50 4.62 -0.95
N SER A 336 -9.94 3.55 -1.63
CA SER A 336 -10.75 3.65 -2.85
C SER A 336 -12.01 4.48 -2.68
N LEU A 337 -12.72 4.34 -1.56
CA LEU A 337 -13.92 5.14 -1.26
C LEU A 337 -13.59 6.64 -1.13
N LEU A 338 -12.49 6.98 -0.45
CA LEU A 338 -12.06 8.37 -0.28
C LEU A 338 -11.63 8.99 -1.62
N PHE A 339 -10.72 8.32 -2.33
CA PHE A 339 -10.14 8.85 -3.56
C PHE A 339 -11.20 8.95 -4.67
N ALA A 340 -12.01 7.90 -4.85
CA ALA A 340 -13.11 7.93 -5.82
C ALA A 340 -14.20 8.92 -5.41
N GLY A 341 -14.52 9.02 -4.11
CA GLY A 341 -15.50 9.97 -3.58
C GLY A 341 -15.18 11.42 -3.96
N ILE A 342 -13.91 11.80 -3.85
CA ILE A 342 -13.42 13.12 -4.25
C ILE A 342 -13.38 13.24 -5.78
N ALA A 343 -12.68 12.33 -6.47
CA ALA A 343 -12.37 12.46 -7.89
C ALA A 343 -13.60 12.32 -8.81
N LEU A 344 -14.62 11.57 -8.38
CA LEU A 344 -15.86 11.34 -9.12
C LEU A 344 -17.05 12.14 -8.58
N ALA A 345 -16.83 13.02 -7.60
CA ALA A 345 -17.88 13.78 -6.91
C ALA A 345 -19.01 12.90 -6.37
N LYS A 346 -18.64 11.84 -5.65
CA LYS A 346 -19.52 10.81 -5.08
C LYS A 346 -19.58 10.92 -3.55
N PRO A 347 -20.38 11.86 -3.00
CA PRO A 347 -20.45 12.08 -1.55
C PRO A 347 -20.89 10.84 -0.76
N GLU A 348 -21.64 9.93 -1.38
CA GLU A 348 -22.03 8.65 -0.79
C GLU A 348 -20.83 7.73 -0.48
N TYR A 349 -19.77 7.78 -1.30
CA TYR A 349 -18.55 6.99 -1.06
C TYR A 349 -17.79 7.52 0.16
N PHE A 350 -17.67 8.83 0.27
CA PHE A 350 -17.05 9.49 1.41
C PHE A 350 -17.85 9.27 2.71
N ALA A 351 -19.19 9.34 2.63
CA ALA A 351 -20.07 9.08 3.76
C ALA A 351 -19.93 7.65 4.29
N LEU A 352 -19.73 6.67 3.42
CA LEU A 352 -19.44 5.29 3.83
C LEU A 352 -18.04 5.17 4.44
N TRP A 353 -17.01 5.72 3.77
CA TRP A 353 -15.62 5.71 4.22
C TRP A 353 -15.45 6.18 5.68
N SER A 354 -16.12 7.27 6.05
CA SER A 354 -16.03 7.85 7.40
C SER A 354 -16.57 6.96 8.52
N LYS A 355 -17.43 5.97 8.20
CA LYS A 355 -18.03 5.03 9.16
C LYS A 355 -17.25 3.73 9.31
N LEU A 356 -16.36 3.42 8.37
CA LEU A 356 -15.59 2.18 8.37
C LEU A 356 -14.38 2.26 9.31
N ASN A 357 -13.93 1.09 9.78
CA ASN A 357 -12.83 0.94 10.72
C ASN A 357 -11.52 1.53 10.16
N PRO A 358 -10.98 2.62 10.74
CA PRO A 358 -9.68 3.17 10.34
C PRO A 358 -8.48 2.32 10.76
N ASP A 359 -8.60 1.59 11.86
CA ASP A 359 -7.47 1.05 12.61
C ASP A 359 -7.69 -0.46 12.84
N PRO A 360 -7.60 -1.29 11.78
CA PRO A 360 -7.69 -2.73 11.94
C PRO A 360 -6.54 -3.25 12.80
N THR A 361 -6.85 -4.22 13.67
CA THR A 361 -5.87 -4.86 14.57
C THR A 361 -5.41 -6.23 14.08
N VAL A 362 -6.16 -6.84 13.16
CA VAL A 362 -5.83 -8.14 12.57
C VAL A 362 -4.66 -7.99 11.61
N GLN A 363 -3.58 -8.75 11.84
CA GLN A 363 -2.32 -8.63 11.09
C GLN A 363 -2.49 -8.83 9.58
N GLU A 364 -3.30 -9.78 9.16
CA GLU A 364 -3.56 -10.02 7.73
C GLU A 364 -4.30 -8.83 7.09
N ILE A 365 -5.21 -8.19 7.82
CA ILE A 365 -5.91 -6.99 7.33
C ILE A 365 -4.96 -5.81 7.23
N ILE A 366 -4.12 -5.60 8.26
CA ILE A 366 -3.08 -4.57 8.25
C ILE A 366 -2.16 -4.76 7.04
N ARG A 367 -1.74 -6.00 6.77
CA ARG A 367 -0.89 -6.35 5.63
C ARG A 367 -1.54 -5.98 4.29
N ASN A 368 -2.83 -6.21 4.13
CA ASN A 368 -3.56 -5.93 2.88
C ASN A 368 -4.19 -4.52 2.84
N TYR A 369 -3.83 -3.63 3.77
CA TYR A 369 -4.31 -2.25 3.84
C TYR A 369 -3.14 -1.26 3.89
N PRO A 370 -2.31 -1.14 2.83
CA PRO A 370 -1.03 -0.42 2.90
C PRO A 370 -1.16 1.12 2.95
N ILE A 371 -2.32 1.69 2.63
CA ILE A 371 -2.57 3.14 2.59
C ILE A 371 -3.50 3.56 3.72
N ARG A 372 -3.00 4.34 4.69
CA ARG A 372 -3.69 4.58 5.97
C ARG A 372 -3.72 6.03 6.41
N GLN A 373 -2.93 6.90 5.80
CA GLN A 373 -2.80 8.31 6.19
C GLN A 373 -3.36 9.25 5.11
N PRO A 374 -4.69 9.45 5.04
CA PRO A 374 -5.36 10.31 4.06
C PRO A 374 -4.69 11.67 3.82
N LEU A 375 -4.17 12.30 4.88
CA LEU A 375 -3.52 13.59 4.84
C LEU A 375 -2.35 13.65 3.82
N LEU A 376 -1.64 12.54 3.63
CA LEU A 376 -0.53 12.43 2.67
C LEU A 376 -1.00 12.28 1.21
N TRP A 377 -2.27 11.94 1.00
CA TRP A 377 -2.84 11.59 -0.30
C TRP A 377 -3.75 12.68 -0.88
N VAL A 378 -4.54 13.33 -0.03
CA VAL A 378 -5.50 14.37 -0.43
C VAL A 378 -5.02 15.79 -0.14
N GLY A 379 -3.96 15.95 0.64
CA GLY A 379 -3.32 17.25 0.86
C GLY A 379 -2.73 17.83 -0.43
N LYS A 380 -2.76 19.15 -0.59
CA LYS A 380 -2.11 19.81 -1.73
C LYS A 380 -0.62 19.44 -1.76
N ARG A 381 -0.18 18.81 -2.85
CA ARG A 381 1.25 18.80 -3.23
C ARG A 381 1.58 20.25 -3.61
N SER A 382 2.03 21.05 -2.63
CA SER A 382 2.50 22.41 -2.86
C SER A 382 3.70 22.42 -3.79
#